data_AF-A0A950MGZ9-F1
#
_entry.id   AF-A0A950MGZ9-F1
#
_cell.length_a   1.000
_cell.length_b   1.000
_cell.length_c   1.000
_cell.angle_alpha   90.00
_cell.angle_beta   90.00
_cell.angle_gamma   90.00
#
_symmetry.space_group_name_H-M   'P 1'
#
loop_
_entity.id
_entity.type
_entity.pdbx_description
1 polymer ?
#
loop_
_entity_poly.entity_id
_entity_poly.type
_entity_poly.pdbx_seq_one_letter_code
_entity_poly.pdbx_strand_id
1 'polypeptide(L)'
;MNLQRVLAIAGKEWREIVRDRLFFSLAFVVPALLMLLFGYGLSLDVENIPFAVVDHDHSAASRDYAYRFIDSRYFQFRGYAGDERDAGRLIGSGAVRVVLVIPPQFGKSLAQGRPAAIQTLVDGSFPSRAMTTKGYVTAINAAFSLAAVAQAVSQASGLSQPEALAQLTPIALESRYLYNQSVSSIWSL
;
A
#
# COMPACT_ATOMS: atom_id res chain seq x y z
N MET A 1 54.54 1.24 -20.25
CA MET A 1 53.88 2.57 -20.14
C MET A 1 54.51 3.31 -18.98
N ASN A 2 54.94 4.57 -19.15
CA ASN A 2 55.68 5.29 -18.11
C ASN A 2 54.71 5.94 -17.10
N LEU A 3 54.71 5.45 -15.86
CA LEU A 3 53.81 5.87 -14.79
C LEU A 3 53.93 7.36 -14.44
N GLN A 4 55.13 7.94 -14.61
CA GLN A 4 55.38 9.36 -14.37
C GLN A 4 54.63 10.25 -15.37
N ARG A 5 54.52 9.81 -16.64
CA ARG A 5 53.76 10.54 -17.66
C ARG A 5 52.27 10.49 -17.39
N VAL A 6 51.77 9.33 -16.94
CA VAL A 6 50.35 9.16 -16.57
C VAL A 6 49.99 10.09 -15.41
N LEU A 7 50.81 10.15 -14.35
CA LEU A 7 50.60 11.03 -13.21
C LEU A 7 50.67 12.52 -13.58
N ALA A 8 51.60 12.89 -14.47
CA ALA A 8 51.72 14.27 -14.95
C ALA A 8 50.48 14.71 -15.74
N ILE A 9 49.93 13.83 -16.60
CA ILE A 9 48.71 14.09 -17.36
C ILE A 9 47.49 14.15 -16.42
N ALA A 10 47.36 13.20 -15.50
CA ALA A 10 46.28 13.18 -14.51
C ALA A 10 46.26 14.47 -13.66
N GLY A 11 47.43 14.95 -13.22
CA GLY A 11 47.54 16.20 -12.47
C GLY A 11 47.31 17.48 -13.29
N LYS A 12 47.41 17.41 -14.63
CA LYS A 12 47.02 18.50 -15.53
C LYS A 12 45.50 18.53 -15.66
N GLU A 13 44.90 17.40 -16.06
CA GLU A 13 43.45 17.27 -16.27
C GLU A 13 42.67 17.58 -14.98
N TRP A 14 43.14 17.13 -13.81
CA TRP A 14 42.52 17.47 -12.52
C TRP A 14 42.44 18.99 -12.29
N ARG A 15 43.51 19.71 -12.61
CA ARG A 15 43.56 21.17 -12.45
C ARG A 15 42.65 21.89 -13.44
N GLU A 16 42.49 21.31 -14.62
CA GLU A 16 41.62 21.82 -15.68
C GLU A 16 40.15 21.63 -15.30
N ILE A 17 39.77 20.45 -14.79
CA ILE A 17 38.44 20.15 -14.25
C ILE A 17 38.09 21.06 -13.06
N VAL A 18 39.01 21.28 -12.13
CA VAL A 18 38.77 22.17 -10.96
C VAL A 18 38.68 23.64 -11.37
N ARG A 19 39.32 24.05 -12.48
CA ARG A 19 39.23 25.43 -13.00
C ARG A 19 37.99 25.66 -13.86
N ASP A 20 37.41 24.62 -14.44
CA ASP A 20 36.15 24.72 -15.15
C ASP A 20 35.00 24.91 -14.15
N ARG A 21 34.75 26.18 -13.82
CA ARG A 21 33.69 26.58 -12.87
C ARG A 21 32.31 26.08 -13.29
N LEU A 22 32.04 25.95 -14.59
CA LEU A 22 30.76 25.45 -15.09
C LEU A 22 30.63 23.97 -14.75
N PHE A 23 31.57 23.13 -15.20
CA PHE A 23 31.53 21.70 -14.93
C PHE A 23 31.57 21.38 -13.45
N PHE A 24 32.44 22.07 -12.69
CA PHE A 24 32.53 21.91 -11.24
C PHE A 24 31.21 22.28 -10.56
N SER A 25 30.59 23.41 -10.92
CA SER A 25 29.28 23.78 -10.37
C SER A 25 28.19 22.77 -10.74
N LEU A 26 28.15 22.31 -11.99
CA LEU A 26 27.14 21.36 -12.47
C LEU A 26 27.27 20.00 -11.76
N ALA A 27 28.50 19.55 -11.50
CA ALA A 27 28.79 18.31 -10.79
C ALA A 27 28.29 18.30 -9.34
N PHE A 28 28.14 19.46 -8.69
CA PHE A 28 27.56 19.56 -7.34
C PHE A 28 26.09 19.98 -7.35
N VAL A 29 25.72 20.95 -8.19
CA VAL A 29 24.37 21.52 -8.24
C VAL A 29 23.37 20.50 -8.77
N VAL A 30 23.70 19.75 -9.83
CA VAL A 30 22.76 18.77 -10.40
C VAL A 30 22.46 17.65 -9.40
N PRO A 31 23.44 16.96 -8.77
CA PRO A 31 23.14 15.95 -7.76
C PRO A 31 22.44 16.52 -6.52
N ALA A 32 22.79 17.72 -6.06
CA ALA A 32 22.12 18.34 -4.92
C ALA A 32 20.65 18.68 -5.25
N LEU A 33 20.38 19.21 -6.44
CA LEU A 33 19.02 19.48 -6.91
C LEU A 33 18.23 18.19 -7.06
N LEU A 34 18.82 17.13 -7.63
CA LEU A 34 18.21 15.81 -7.72
C LEU A 34 17.93 15.24 -6.32
N MET A 35 18.86 15.39 -5.37
CA MET A 35 18.67 14.94 -3.99
C MET A 35 17.54 15.69 -3.29
N LEU A 36 17.39 17.00 -3.53
CA LEU A 36 16.24 17.76 -3.02
C LEU A 36 14.95 17.31 -3.71
N LEU A 37 14.96 17.16 -5.03
CA LEU A 37 13.79 16.74 -5.80
C LEU A 37 13.31 15.34 -5.38
N PHE A 38 14.22 14.39 -5.19
CA PHE A 38 13.90 13.04 -4.75
C PHE A 38 13.66 12.94 -3.25
N GLY A 39 14.42 13.67 -2.44
CA GLY A 39 14.32 13.66 -0.98
C GLY A 39 13.07 14.36 -0.44
N TYR A 40 12.60 15.42 -1.11
CA TYR A 40 11.35 16.11 -0.75
C TYR A 40 10.17 15.74 -1.64
N GLY A 41 10.40 15.53 -2.94
CA GLY A 41 9.32 15.36 -3.92
C GLY A 41 8.80 13.93 -4.05
N LEU A 42 9.61 12.92 -3.70
CA LEU A 42 9.19 11.51 -3.73
C LEU A 42 8.92 11.00 -2.32
N SER A 43 7.69 11.21 -1.85
CA SER A 43 7.19 10.41 -0.74
C SER A 43 6.91 8.99 -1.24
N LEU A 44 7.65 8.02 -0.71
CA LEU A 44 7.38 6.59 -0.90
C LEU A 44 6.27 6.11 0.04
N ASP A 45 5.80 6.97 0.95
CA ASP A 45 4.77 6.62 1.89
C ASP A 45 3.42 6.43 1.19
N VAL A 46 2.73 5.33 1.52
CA VAL A 46 1.48 4.90 0.89
C VAL A 46 0.37 4.96 1.92
N GLU A 47 0.18 6.14 2.50
CA GLU A 47 -0.90 6.43 3.45
C GLU A 47 -1.93 7.38 2.82
N ASN A 48 -3.13 7.44 3.41
CA ASN A 48 -4.21 8.32 2.98
C ASN A 48 -4.61 8.16 1.50
N ILE A 49 -4.62 6.92 0.98
CA ILE A 49 -4.97 6.61 -0.40
C ILE A 49 -6.45 6.97 -0.61
N PRO A 50 -6.78 7.98 -1.45
CA PRO A 50 -8.16 8.38 -1.64
C PRO A 50 -8.92 7.25 -2.34
N PHE A 51 -10.02 6.80 -1.74
CA PHE A 51 -10.81 5.71 -2.28
C PHE A 51 -12.31 6.00 -2.24
N ALA A 52 -13.05 5.35 -3.14
CA ALA A 52 -14.51 5.35 -3.16
C ALA A 52 -15.05 3.92 -3.15
N VAL A 53 -16.33 3.78 -2.83
CA VAL A 53 -17.04 2.50 -2.80
C VAL A 53 -18.25 2.56 -3.71
N VAL A 54 -18.40 1.58 -4.59
CA VAL A 54 -19.65 1.29 -5.30
C VAL A 54 -20.27 0.10 -4.58
N ASP A 55 -21.41 0.33 -3.93
CA ASP A 55 -22.14 -0.71 -3.20
C ASP A 55 -23.44 -1.05 -3.94
N HIS A 56 -23.49 -2.19 -4.61
CA HIS A 56 -24.71 -2.68 -5.28
C HIS A 56 -25.62 -3.51 -4.37
N ASP A 57 -25.17 -3.88 -3.17
CA ASP A 57 -25.91 -4.75 -2.25
C ASP A 57 -26.68 -3.97 -1.20
N HIS A 58 -26.13 -2.84 -0.74
CA HIS A 58 -26.71 -1.97 0.29
C HIS A 58 -27.13 -2.71 1.58
N SER A 59 -26.51 -3.85 1.88
CA SER A 59 -26.79 -4.63 3.09
C SER A 59 -25.97 -4.15 4.28
N ALA A 60 -26.26 -4.68 5.47
CA ALA A 60 -25.41 -4.45 6.64
C ALA A 60 -24.01 -5.04 6.43
N ALA A 61 -23.90 -6.18 5.74
CA ALA A 61 -22.62 -6.84 5.50
C ALA A 61 -21.76 -6.07 4.47
N SER A 62 -22.35 -5.50 3.41
CA SER A 62 -21.62 -4.67 2.46
C SER A 62 -21.07 -3.40 3.12
N ARG A 63 -21.88 -2.77 3.98
CA ARG A 63 -21.45 -1.63 4.78
C ARG A 63 -20.33 -1.99 5.75
N ASP A 64 -20.45 -3.09 6.49
CA ASP A 64 -19.40 -3.54 7.42
C ASP A 64 -18.08 -3.80 6.68
N TYR A 65 -18.15 -4.44 5.50
CA TYR A 65 -17.00 -4.64 4.65
C TYR A 65 -16.35 -3.31 4.24
N ALA A 66 -17.13 -2.35 3.74
CA ALA A 66 -16.64 -1.02 3.40
C ALA A 66 -16.03 -0.30 4.61
N TYR A 67 -16.62 -0.43 5.80
CA TYR A 67 -16.12 0.18 7.03
C TYR A 67 -14.71 -0.32 7.41
N ARG A 68 -14.34 -1.57 7.09
CA ARG A 68 -12.97 -2.05 7.30
C ARG A 68 -11.92 -1.24 6.54
N PHE A 69 -12.28 -0.69 5.39
CA PHE A 69 -11.40 0.21 4.62
C PHE A 69 -11.44 1.63 5.17
N ILE A 70 -12.64 2.12 5.51
CA ILE A 70 -12.85 3.47 6.07
C ILE A 70 -12.08 3.67 7.38
N ASP A 71 -12.08 2.67 8.25
CA ASP A 71 -11.41 2.71 9.57
C ASP A 71 -9.89 2.48 9.48
N SER A 72 -9.37 2.12 8.32
CA SER A 72 -7.95 1.86 8.15
C SER A 72 -7.15 3.15 7.91
N ARG A 73 -5.95 3.25 8.50
CA ARG A 73 -5.04 4.38 8.28
C ARG A 73 -4.55 4.55 6.83
N TYR A 74 -4.65 3.49 6.02
CA TYR A 74 -4.11 3.47 4.67
C TYR A 74 -5.03 4.15 3.65
N PHE A 75 -6.32 4.22 3.94
CA PHE A 75 -7.34 4.64 2.99
C PHE A 75 -8.08 5.88 3.49
N GLN A 76 -8.28 6.84 2.59
CA GLN A 76 -9.05 8.05 2.85
C GLN A 76 -10.38 7.99 2.09
N PHE A 77 -11.48 7.82 2.81
CA PHE A 77 -12.79 7.69 2.20
C PHE A 77 -13.24 9.01 1.54
N ARG A 78 -13.58 8.94 0.25
CA ARG A 78 -14.06 10.08 -0.57
C ARG A 78 -15.55 10.02 -0.88
N GLY A 79 -16.24 8.95 -0.50
CA GLY A 79 -17.67 8.79 -0.69
C GLY A 79 -18.06 7.53 -1.44
N TYR A 80 -19.38 7.37 -1.61
CA TYR A 80 -19.95 6.31 -2.43
C TYR A 80 -20.11 6.80 -3.87
N ALA A 81 -19.73 5.97 -4.84
CA ALA A 81 -19.97 6.20 -6.26
C ALA A 81 -21.23 5.45 -6.71
N GLY A 82 -21.94 5.99 -7.69
CA GLY A 82 -23.21 5.42 -8.16
C GLY A 82 -23.03 4.12 -8.94
N ASP A 83 -22.07 4.10 -9.88
CA ASP A 83 -21.79 2.95 -10.73
C ASP A 83 -20.30 2.81 -11.09
N GLU A 84 -19.98 1.77 -11.84
CA GLU A 84 -18.62 1.47 -12.31
C GLU A 84 -18.11 2.47 -13.35
N ARG A 85 -18.99 3.19 -14.05
CA ARG A 85 -18.60 4.25 -15.01
C ARG A 85 -18.13 5.48 -14.26
N ASP A 86 -18.83 5.84 -13.19
CA ASP A 86 -18.43 6.85 -12.23
C ASP A 86 -17.10 6.48 -11.57
N ALA A 87 -16.90 5.21 -11.23
CA ALA A 87 -15.63 4.70 -10.72
C ALA A 87 -14.46 4.96 -11.69
N GLY A 88 -14.64 4.63 -12.97
CA GLY A 88 -13.64 4.89 -14.02
C GLY A 88 -13.35 6.39 -14.17
N ARG A 89 -14.38 7.24 -14.11
CA ARG A 89 -14.23 8.70 -14.19
C ARG A 89 -13.47 9.26 -12.98
N LEU A 90 -13.76 8.79 -11.77
CA LEU A 90 -13.11 9.23 -10.53
C LEU A 90 -11.63 8.85 -10.49
N ILE A 91 -11.28 7.65 -10.98
CA ILE A 91 -9.88 7.23 -11.13
C ILE A 91 -9.21 8.07 -12.22
N GLY A 92 -9.84 8.22 -13.38
CA GLY A 92 -9.31 8.97 -14.52
C GLY A 92 -9.08 10.46 -14.22
N SER A 93 -9.91 11.08 -13.38
CA SER A 93 -9.73 12.46 -12.93
C SER A 93 -8.74 12.60 -11.77
N GLY A 94 -8.22 11.50 -11.22
CA GLY A 94 -7.37 11.48 -10.03
C GLY A 94 -8.08 11.86 -8.73
N ALA A 95 -9.42 11.88 -8.71
CA ALA A 95 -10.19 12.17 -7.50
C ALA A 95 -10.06 11.04 -6.46
N VAL A 96 -9.92 9.80 -6.95
CA VAL A 96 -9.59 8.62 -6.16
C VAL A 96 -8.51 7.80 -6.86
N ARG A 97 -7.79 6.98 -6.11
CA ARG A 97 -6.80 6.03 -6.62
C ARG A 97 -7.28 4.59 -6.52
N VAL A 98 -8.31 4.33 -5.72
CA VAL A 98 -8.92 3.02 -5.55
C VAL A 98 -10.43 3.13 -5.59
N VAL A 99 -11.07 2.17 -6.25
CA VAL A 99 -12.51 1.98 -6.13
C VAL A 99 -12.80 0.52 -5.78
N LEU A 100 -13.59 0.35 -4.73
CA LEU A 100 -14.10 -0.95 -4.31
C LEU A 100 -15.51 -1.15 -4.89
N VAL A 101 -15.75 -2.24 -5.61
CA VAL A 101 -17.06 -2.57 -6.19
C VAL A 101 -17.59 -3.81 -5.49
N ILE A 102 -18.64 -3.63 -4.70
CA ILE A 102 -19.32 -4.70 -3.97
C ILE A 102 -20.47 -5.21 -4.84
N PRO A 103 -20.50 -6.52 -5.19
CA PRO A 103 -21.51 -7.06 -6.07
C PRO A 103 -22.88 -7.08 -5.41
N PRO A 104 -23.98 -7.13 -6.18
CA PRO A 104 -25.31 -7.36 -5.60
C PRO A 104 -25.37 -8.73 -4.91
N GLN A 105 -26.23 -8.84 -3.89
CA GLN A 105 -26.41 -10.06 -3.09
C GLN A 105 -25.17 -10.49 -2.28
N PHE A 106 -24.24 -9.57 -2.02
CA PHE A 106 -23.05 -9.81 -1.22
C PHE A 106 -23.41 -10.35 0.18
N GLY A 107 -24.25 -9.65 0.93
CA GLY A 107 -24.64 -10.06 2.28
C GLY A 107 -25.41 -11.39 2.28
N LYS A 108 -26.26 -11.62 1.28
CA LYS A 108 -26.97 -12.89 1.11
C LYS A 108 -26.01 -14.04 0.82
N SER A 109 -25.01 -13.82 -0.03
CA SER A 109 -24.00 -14.83 -0.37
C SER A 109 -23.18 -15.22 0.85
N LEU A 110 -22.73 -14.23 1.63
CA LEU A 110 -22.01 -14.48 2.88
C LEU A 110 -22.86 -15.23 3.90
N ALA A 111 -24.12 -14.84 4.08
CA ALA A 111 -25.04 -15.53 4.99
C ALA A 111 -25.31 -17.00 4.58
N GLN A 112 -25.18 -17.31 3.29
CA GLN A 112 -25.33 -18.67 2.75
C GLN A 112 -24.00 -19.44 2.69
N GLY A 113 -22.90 -18.87 3.18
CA GLY A 113 -21.56 -19.47 3.08
C GLY A 113 -21.04 -19.57 1.64
N ARG A 114 -21.61 -18.79 0.72
CA ARG A 114 -21.19 -18.75 -0.70
C ARG A 114 -20.13 -17.66 -0.91
N PRO A 115 -19.12 -17.93 -1.76
CA PRO A 115 -18.12 -16.92 -2.09
C PRO A 115 -18.76 -15.75 -2.84
N ALA A 116 -18.36 -14.53 -2.47
CA ALA A 116 -18.75 -13.31 -3.17
C ALA A 116 -17.51 -12.65 -3.77
N ALA A 117 -17.55 -12.37 -5.07
CA ALA A 117 -16.42 -11.79 -5.80
C ALA A 117 -16.48 -10.26 -5.73
N ILE A 118 -15.60 -9.67 -4.95
CA ILE A 118 -15.43 -8.21 -4.87
C ILE A 118 -14.43 -7.79 -5.93
N GLN A 119 -14.74 -6.73 -6.67
CA GLN A 119 -13.79 -6.13 -7.61
C GLN A 119 -13.12 -4.92 -6.97
N THR A 120 -11.82 -4.79 -7.19
CA THR A 120 -11.05 -3.60 -6.79
C THR A 120 -10.37 -3.02 -8.01
N LEU A 121 -10.64 -1.76 -8.28
CA LEU A 121 -9.98 -0.97 -9.31
C LEU A 121 -8.87 -0.15 -8.62
N VAL A 122 -7.64 -0.30 -9.07
CA VAL A 122 -6.48 0.40 -8.52
C VAL A 122 -5.78 1.17 -9.63
N ASP A 123 -5.47 2.43 -9.40
CA ASP A 123 -4.67 3.25 -10.31
C ASP A 123 -3.24 2.69 -10.44
N GLY A 124 -2.93 2.18 -11.64
CA GLY A 124 -1.65 1.59 -11.99
C GLY A 124 -0.57 2.57 -12.46
N SER A 125 -0.83 3.89 -12.46
CA SER A 125 0.10 4.90 -12.99
C SER A 125 1.47 4.89 -12.30
N PHE A 126 1.52 4.50 -11.03
CA PHE A 126 2.75 4.28 -10.27
C PHE A 126 2.80 2.83 -9.77
N PRO A 127 3.54 1.93 -10.45
CA PRO A 127 3.51 0.49 -10.16
C PRO A 127 3.84 0.12 -8.71
N SER A 128 4.83 0.78 -8.10
CA SER A 128 5.21 0.53 -6.70
C SER A 128 4.07 0.84 -5.73
N ARG A 129 3.41 2.00 -5.89
CA ARG A 129 2.26 2.39 -5.07
C ARG A 129 1.06 1.47 -5.32
N ALA A 130 0.80 1.10 -6.57
CA ALA A 130 -0.29 0.19 -6.92
C ALA A 130 -0.09 -1.19 -6.27
N MET A 131 1.14 -1.71 -6.27
CA MET A 131 1.48 -2.98 -5.61
C MET A 131 1.28 -2.92 -4.09
N THR A 132 1.75 -1.85 -3.43
CA THR A 132 1.53 -1.65 -1.99
C THR A 132 0.03 -1.54 -1.67
N THR A 133 -0.70 -0.77 -2.46
CA THR A 133 -2.16 -0.59 -2.33
C THR A 133 -2.89 -1.92 -2.47
N LYS A 134 -2.56 -2.72 -3.49
CA LYS A 134 -3.08 -4.08 -3.66
C LYS A 134 -2.78 -4.96 -2.46
N GLY A 135 -1.59 -4.84 -1.87
CA GLY A 135 -1.21 -5.52 -0.63
C GLY A 135 -2.16 -5.19 0.52
N TYR A 136 -2.45 -3.90 0.75
CA TYR A 136 -3.39 -3.48 1.78
C TYR A 136 -4.82 -3.99 1.54
N VAL A 137 -5.33 -3.88 0.31
CA VAL A 137 -6.65 -4.42 -0.04
C VAL A 137 -6.71 -5.92 0.22
N THR A 138 -5.68 -6.66 -0.18
CA THR A 138 -5.60 -8.11 0.01
C THR A 138 -5.59 -8.47 1.50
N ALA A 139 -4.83 -7.74 2.31
CA ALA A 139 -4.75 -7.96 3.76
C ALA A 139 -6.09 -7.68 4.46
N ILE A 140 -6.75 -6.57 4.13
CA ILE A 140 -8.07 -6.22 4.69
C ILE A 140 -9.12 -7.26 4.27
N ASN A 141 -9.11 -7.67 2.99
CA ASN A 141 -10.03 -8.69 2.48
C ASN A 141 -9.82 -10.05 3.18
N ALA A 142 -8.57 -10.46 3.40
CA ALA A 142 -8.23 -11.68 4.11
C ALA A 142 -8.70 -11.63 5.58
N ALA A 143 -8.47 -10.51 6.26
CA ALA A 143 -8.91 -10.31 7.64
C ALA A 143 -10.45 -10.37 7.76
N PHE A 144 -11.18 -9.72 6.85
CA PHE A 144 -12.64 -9.79 6.81
C PHE A 144 -13.15 -11.21 6.51
N SER A 145 -12.54 -11.89 5.54
CA SER A 145 -12.88 -13.28 5.20
C SER A 145 -12.70 -14.22 6.40
N LEU A 146 -11.60 -14.07 7.13
CA LEU A 146 -11.33 -14.84 8.35
C LEU A 146 -12.37 -14.55 9.44
N ALA A 147 -12.73 -13.29 9.67
CA ALA A 147 -13.76 -12.92 10.64
C ALA A 147 -15.14 -13.49 10.26
N ALA A 148 -15.51 -13.46 8.98
CA ALA A 148 -16.75 -14.03 8.48
C ALA A 148 -16.82 -15.55 8.70
N VAL A 149 -15.73 -16.27 8.43
CA VAL A 149 -15.64 -17.72 8.70
C VAL A 149 -15.70 -18.00 10.20
N ALA A 150 -14.99 -17.24 11.02
CA ALA A 150 -15.02 -17.40 12.48
C ALA A 150 -16.41 -17.16 13.07
N GLN A 151 -17.15 -16.18 12.55
CA GLN A 151 -18.52 -15.93 12.95
C GLN A 151 -19.45 -17.10 12.57
N ALA A 152 -19.29 -17.67 11.37
CA ALA A 152 -20.05 -18.85 10.95
C ALA A 152 -19.75 -20.08 11.81
N VAL A 153 -18.46 -20.31 12.12
CA VAL A 153 -18.04 -21.40 13.02
C VAL A 153 -18.58 -21.21 14.43
N SER A 154 -18.50 -20.00 14.99
CA SER A 154 -19.05 -19.65 16.30
C SER A 154 -20.54 -19.96 16.38
N GLN A 155 -21.31 -19.62 15.34
CA GLN A 155 -22.76 -19.91 15.29
C GLN A 155 -23.06 -21.42 15.18
N ALA A 156 -22.25 -22.19 14.45
CA ALA A 156 -22.47 -23.63 14.27
C ALA A 156 -21.99 -24.48 15.46
N SER A 157 -20.92 -24.06 16.13
CA SER A 157 -20.26 -24.82 17.21
C SER A 157 -20.64 -24.36 18.62
N GLY A 158 -21.31 -23.22 18.77
CA GLY A 158 -21.61 -22.60 20.06
C GLY A 158 -20.39 -22.00 20.77
N LEU A 159 -19.21 -22.01 20.14
CA LEU A 159 -17.99 -21.39 20.64
C LEU A 159 -18.08 -19.86 20.62
N SER A 160 -17.36 -19.20 21.51
CA SER A 160 -17.20 -17.75 21.43
C SER A 160 -16.38 -17.34 20.20
N GLN A 161 -16.61 -16.14 19.63
CA GLN A 161 -15.85 -15.66 18.47
C GLN A 161 -14.32 -15.72 18.64
N PRO A 162 -13.74 -15.37 19.81
CA PRO A 162 -12.30 -15.47 20.03
C PRO A 162 -11.77 -16.91 19.95
N GLU A 163 -12.53 -17.88 20.48
CA GLU A 163 -12.17 -19.30 20.43
C GLU A 163 -12.27 -19.86 19.01
N ALA A 164 -13.30 -19.45 18.26
CA ALA A 164 -13.44 -19.82 16.86
C ALA A 164 -12.29 -19.26 15.99
N LEU A 165 -11.87 -18.01 16.24
CA LEU A 165 -10.70 -17.42 15.58
C LEU A 165 -9.41 -18.19 15.89
N ALA A 166 -9.19 -18.54 17.17
CA ALA A 166 -7.99 -19.29 17.58
C ALA A 166 -7.87 -20.66 16.90
N GLN A 167 -9.00 -21.35 16.64
CA GLN A 167 -9.00 -22.62 15.91
C GLN A 167 -8.71 -22.43 14.41
N LEU A 168 -9.10 -21.31 13.83
CA LEU A 168 -8.90 -21.01 12.40
C LEU A 168 -7.50 -20.47 12.09
N THR A 169 -6.77 -19.97 13.08
CA THR A 169 -5.38 -19.50 12.94
C THR A 169 -4.40 -20.31 13.77
N PRO A 170 -4.14 -21.59 13.41
CA PRO A 170 -3.22 -22.44 14.17
C PRO A 170 -1.75 -22.01 14.04
N ILE A 171 -1.42 -21.16 13.06
CA ILE A 171 -0.06 -20.69 12.80
C ILE A 171 0.04 -19.22 13.20
N ALA A 172 0.84 -18.94 14.22
CA ALA A 172 1.20 -17.58 14.60
C ALA A 172 2.40 -17.09 13.77
N LEU A 173 2.22 -15.98 13.06
CA LEU A 173 3.30 -15.32 12.34
C LEU A 173 4.08 -14.41 13.31
N GLU A 174 5.25 -14.85 13.74
CA GLU A 174 6.22 -13.99 14.43
C GLU A 174 7.19 -13.38 13.42
N SER A 175 6.88 -12.20 12.90
CA SER A 175 7.84 -11.45 12.10
C SER A 175 8.83 -10.72 13.02
N ARG A 176 10.12 -11.03 12.89
CA ARG A 176 11.20 -10.34 13.61
C ARG A 176 12.07 -9.60 12.61
N TYR A 177 12.31 -8.32 12.88
CA TYR A 177 13.24 -7.52 12.09
C TYR A 177 14.62 -7.56 12.75
N LEU A 178 15.68 -7.73 11.94
CA LEU A 178 17.08 -7.71 12.38
C LEU A 178 17.58 -6.27 12.65
N TYR A 179 16.74 -5.45 13.27
CA TYR A 179 17.05 -4.11 13.77
C TYR A 179 15.98 -3.67 14.78
N ASN A 180 16.35 -2.77 15.68
CA ASN A 180 15.49 -2.30 16.77
C ASN A 180 14.45 -1.28 16.28
N GLN A 181 13.34 -1.75 15.70
CA GLN A 181 12.25 -0.89 15.19
C GLN A 181 11.63 0.01 16.26
N SER A 182 11.52 -0.49 17.48
CA SER A 182 10.93 0.23 18.62
C SER A 182 11.91 1.13 19.36
N VAL A 183 13.21 1.10 19.00
CA VAL A 183 14.31 1.78 19.72
C VAL A 183 14.27 1.48 21.22
N SER A 184 13.80 0.28 21.60
CA SER A 184 13.71 -0.16 22.99
C SER A 184 15.04 -0.75 23.43
N SER A 185 15.51 -0.43 24.63
CA SER A 185 16.77 -0.94 25.21
C SER A 185 16.65 -2.40 25.68
N ILE A 186 16.23 -3.28 24.78
CA ILE A 186 16.22 -4.73 24.92
C ILE A 186 17.12 -5.32 23.83
N TRP A 187 17.85 -6.37 24.17
CA TRP A 187 18.73 -7.07 23.25
C TRP A 187 17.89 -7.75 22.16
N SER A 188 17.93 -7.22 20.93
CA SER A 188 17.46 -7.93 19.74
C SER A 188 18.61 -8.79 19.21
N LEU A 189 18.37 -10.07 18.96
CA LEU A 189 19.31 -10.98 18.28
C LEU A 189 19.78 -10.41 16.94
#